data_AF-A0ABD3M8H5-F1
#
_entry.id   AF-A0ABD3M8H5-F1
#
_cell.length_a   1.000
_cell.length_b   1.000
_cell.length_c   1.000
_cell.angle_alpha   90.00
_cell.angle_beta   90.00
_cell.angle_gamma   90.00
#
_symmetry.space_group_name_H-M   'P 1'
#
loop_
_entity.id
_entity.type
_entity.pdbx_description
1 polymer ?
#
loop_
_entity_poly.entity_id
_entity_poly.type
_entity_poly.pdbx_seq_one_letter_code
_entity_poly.pdbx_strand_id
1 'polypeptide(L)'
;MKLAIIAALVASAAAFAPNAQNVAQTALNAESDRRAFLGAAGLAITAAAIPAAANAKVDYENVAYLGGSSIIDLNNANVRAYLRLPGMYPSAAGKIVSHGPYKSVADVYSIPGLSAAEKEVIKKYESRFTAKEPTPEYVIDRINNGLYR
;
A
#
# COMPACT_ATOMS: atom_id res chain seq x y z
N MET A 1 47.48 -54.86 -17.78
CA MET A 1 46.70 -55.93 -17.12
C MET A 1 45.31 -55.35 -16.90
N LYS A 2 44.31 -55.66 -17.77
CA LYS A 2 43.30 -56.74 -17.63
C LYS A 2 42.58 -56.67 -16.27
N LEU A 3 41.24 -56.69 -16.08
CA LEU A 3 40.03 -56.97 -16.86
C LEU A 3 38.84 -56.47 -15.98
N ALA A 4 37.80 -55.83 -16.52
CA ALA A 4 36.44 -56.35 -16.74
C ALA A 4 35.39 -56.25 -15.60
N ILE A 5 34.25 -55.72 -16.05
CA ILE A 5 32.89 -55.58 -15.50
C ILE A 5 32.28 -56.92 -15.06
N ILE A 6 31.47 -56.96 -13.99
CA ILE A 6 30.24 -57.79 -13.88
C ILE A 6 29.20 -57.10 -12.98
N ALA A 7 27.98 -56.98 -13.50
CA ALA A 7 26.73 -56.69 -12.80
C ALA A 7 25.88 -57.97 -12.70
N ALA A 8 25.15 -58.17 -11.59
CA ALA A 8 23.91 -58.99 -11.43
C ALA A 8 23.55 -59.00 -9.92
N LEU A 9 22.40 -58.55 -9.40
CA LEU A 9 20.97 -58.81 -9.67
C LEU A 9 20.49 -60.18 -9.14
N VAL A 10 19.86 -60.21 -7.95
CA VAL A 10 18.90 -61.22 -7.44
C VAL A 10 18.01 -60.48 -6.41
N ALA A 11 16.76 -60.09 -6.68
CA ALA A 11 15.50 -60.83 -6.82
C ALA A 11 14.89 -61.39 -5.50
N SER A 12 13.90 -60.62 -5.00
CA SER A 12 12.58 -60.97 -4.44
C SER A 12 12.37 -62.18 -3.52
N ALA A 13 11.77 -61.96 -2.34
CA ALA A 13 10.57 -62.69 -1.86
C ALA A 13 9.99 -62.04 -0.57
N ALA A 14 8.66 -61.98 -0.52
CA ALA A 14 7.83 -61.31 0.48
C ALA A 14 7.67 -62.09 1.80
N ALA A 15 7.34 -61.39 2.90
CA ALA A 15 6.24 -61.78 3.82
C ALA A 15 6.09 -60.78 4.99
N PHE A 16 4.96 -60.06 4.97
CA PHE A 16 4.09 -59.81 6.13
C PHE A 16 4.75 -59.38 7.46
N ALA A 17 4.94 -58.07 7.64
CA ALA A 17 5.05 -57.46 8.97
C ALA A 17 3.79 -56.60 9.22
N PRO A 18 3.16 -56.66 10.41
CA PRO A 18 1.94 -55.90 10.68
C PRO A 18 2.23 -54.39 10.62
N ASN A 19 1.38 -53.69 9.88
CA ASN A 19 1.37 -52.24 9.79
C ASN A 19 0.95 -51.68 11.16
N ALA A 20 1.89 -51.12 11.93
CA ALA A 20 1.55 -50.39 13.15
C ALA A 20 0.81 -49.11 12.74
N GLN A 21 -0.52 -49.16 12.79
CA GLN A 21 -1.36 -47.99 12.59
C GLN A 21 -0.98 -46.93 13.64
N ASN A 22 -0.55 -45.75 13.19
CA ASN A 22 -0.45 -44.58 14.05
C ASN A 22 -1.87 -44.23 14.51
N VAL A 23 -2.20 -44.55 15.75
CA VAL A 23 -3.43 -44.09 16.39
C VAL A 23 -3.30 -42.58 16.55
N ALA A 24 -4.14 -41.84 15.84
CA ALA A 24 -4.29 -40.40 16.01
C ALA A 24 -4.66 -40.14 17.48
N GLN A 25 -3.72 -39.57 18.25
CA GLN A 25 -4.01 -39.11 19.61
C GLN A 25 -4.77 -37.79 19.52
N THR A 26 -6.07 -37.89 19.78
CA THR A 26 -7.00 -36.78 19.92
C THR A 26 -6.52 -35.80 20.98
N ALA A 27 -6.65 -34.51 20.66
CA ALA A 27 -6.28 -33.36 21.47
C ALA A 27 -6.88 -33.43 22.89
N LEU A 28 -6.05 -33.67 23.91
CA LEU A 28 -6.38 -33.40 25.33
C LEU A 28 -5.15 -33.34 26.27
N ASN A 29 -3.91 -33.29 25.75
CA ASN A 29 -2.68 -33.20 26.56
C ASN A 29 -1.79 -32.00 26.18
N ALA A 30 -2.39 -30.85 25.85
CA ALA A 30 -1.67 -29.61 25.53
C ALA A 30 -1.89 -28.53 26.61
N GLU A 31 -1.96 -28.94 27.88
CA GLU A 31 -2.21 -28.02 29.00
C GLU A 31 -0.94 -27.67 29.79
N SER A 32 0.04 -28.57 29.82
CA SER A 32 1.31 -28.41 30.56
C SER A 32 2.31 -27.45 29.87
N ASP A 33 2.29 -27.36 28.54
CA ASP A 33 3.25 -26.56 27.76
C ASP A 33 2.83 -25.09 27.57
N ARG A 34 1.57 -24.75 27.84
CA ARG A 34 1.07 -23.38 27.67
C ARG A 34 1.72 -22.40 28.65
N ARG A 35 2.04 -22.87 29.87
CA ARG A 35 2.71 -22.06 30.92
C ARG A 35 4.21 -21.94 30.68
N ALA A 36 4.85 -22.97 30.13
CA ALA A 36 6.25 -22.92 29.75
C ALA A 36 6.50 -21.98 28.56
N PHE A 37 5.58 -21.98 27.58
CA PHE A 37 5.62 -21.07 26.44
C PHE A 37 5.49 -19.60 26.87
N LEU A 38 4.58 -19.29 27.81
CA LEU A 38 4.45 -17.93 28.37
C LEU A 38 5.60 -17.56 29.33
N GLY A 39 6.20 -18.54 30.02
CA GLY A 39 7.30 -18.33 30.97
C GLY A 39 8.68 -18.11 30.32
N ALA A 40 8.95 -18.74 29.18
CA ALA A 40 10.23 -18.61 28.47
C ALA A 40 10.20 -17.59 27.30
N ALA A 41 9.03 -17.35 26.70
CA ALA A 41 8.88 -16.39 25.59
C ALA A 41 8.21 -15.05 26.00
N GLY A 42 7.64 -14.96 27.21
CA GLY A 42 6.88 -13.79 27.66
C GLY A 42 7.71 -12.54 27.99
N LEU A 43 9.01 -12.67 28.23
CA LEU A 43 9.90 -11.53 28.54
C LEU A 43 10.59 -10.91 27.32
N ALA A 44 10.71 -11.65 26.22
CA ALA A 44 11.40 -11.16 25.01
C ALA A 44 10.43 -10.52 23.98
N ILE A 45 9.15 -10.91 24.00
CA ILE A 45 8.16 -10.44 23.01
C ILE A 45 7.43 -9.17 23.49
N THR A 46 7.38 -8.90 24.79
CA THR A 46 6.56 -7.81 25.37
C THR A 46 7.16 -6.42 25.27
N ALA A 47 8.47 -6.28 25.04
CA ALA A 47 9.14 -4.96 24.99
C ALA A 47 9.15 -4.30 23.59
N ALA A 48 8.89 -5.05 22.51
CA ALA A 48 9.10 -4.57 21.14
C ALA A 48 7.84 -4.03 20.43
N ALA A 49 6.68 -4.02 21.10
CA ALA A 49 5.42 -3.68 20.45
C ALA A 49 4.53 -2.75 21.29
N ILE A 50 5.10 -1.70 21.89
CA ILE A 50 4.29 -0.54 22.24
C ILE A 50 4.08 0.22 20.93
N PRO A 51 2.88 0.22 20.30
CA PRO A 51 2.64 1.04 19.14
C PRO A 51 2.90 2.48 19.55
N ALA A 52 3.81 3.15 18.84
CA ALA A 52 4.02 4.57 19.03
C ALA A 52 2.66 5.27 18.90
N ALA A 53 2.29 6.08 19.89
CA ALA A 53 1.04 6.83 19.85
C ALA A 53 1.03 7.67 18.58
N ALA A 54 0.11 7.38 17.66
CA ALA A 54 -0.11 8.22 16.49
C ALA A 54 -0.68 9.56 16.98
N ASN A 55 0.16 10.60 16.98
CA ASN A 55 -0.30 11.93 17.33
C ASN A 55 -1.24 12.44 16.23
N ALA A 56 -2.46 12.80 16.61
CA ALA A 56 -3.38 13.47 15.71
C ALA A 56 -2.81 14.85 15.35
N LYS A 57 -2.64 15.12 14.06
CA LYS A 57 -2.37 16.48 13.58
C LYS A 57 -3.66 17.28 13.68
N VAL A 58 -3.69 18.26 14.57
CA VAL A 58 -4.83 19.16 14.75
C VAL A 58 -4.79 20.29 13.73
N ASP A 59 -3.61 20.90 13.59
CA ASP A 59 -3.40 22.04 12.71
C ASP A 59 -2.73 21.60 11.40
N TYR A 60 -3.25 22.10 10.29
CA TYR A 60 -2.63 21.98 8.98
C TYR A 60 -2.55 23.36 8.33
N GLU A 61 -1.35 23.80 8.00
CA GLU A 61 -1.07 25.18 7.57
C GLU A 61 -1.64 25.47 6.18
N ASN A 62 -1.79 24.43 5.35
CA ASN A 62 -2.15 24.53 3.94
C ASN A 62 -3.65 24.23 3.67
N VAL A 63 -4.51 24.24 4.68
CA VAL A 63 -5.97 23.98 4.53
C VAL A 63 -6.61 24.87 3.46
N ALA A 64 -6.17 26.13 3.36
CA ALA A 64 -6.69 27.08 2.38
C ALA A 64 -6.55 26.58 0.91
N TYR A 65 -5.51 25.81 0.61
CA TYR A 65 -5.23 25.31 -0.74
C TYR A 65 -5.99 24.02 -1.11
N LEU A 66 -6.70 23.42 -0.15
CA LEU A 66 -7.51 22.21 -0.36
C LEU A 66 -8.89 22.49 -0.96
N GLY A 67 -9.20 23.76 -1.20
CA GLY A 67 -10.44 24.20 -1.81
C GLY A 67 -11.10 25.40 -1.14
N GLY A 68 -10.49 26.00 -0.12
CA GLY A 68 -10.97 27.24 0.50
C GLY A 68 -10.56 28.52 -0.25
N SER A 69 -9.45 28.49 -1.00
CA SER A 69 -8.86 29.67 -1.64
C SER A 69 -8.97 29.66 -3.18
N SER A 70 -8.49 30.71 -3.83
CA SER A 70 -8.35 30.74 -5.29
C SER A 70 -7.21 29.85 -5.81
N ILE A 71 -6.24 29.51 -4.97
CA ILE A 71 -5.08 28.66 -5.29
C ILE A 71 -5.39 27.21 -4.89
N ILE A 72 -5.02 26.26 -5.73
CA ILE A 72 -5.24 24.82 -5.53
C ILE A 72 -3.88 24.14 -5.38
N ASP A 73 -3.74 23.35 -4.32
CA ASP A 73 -2.58 22.49 -4.14
C ASP A 73 -2.74 21.19 -4.94
N LEU A 74 -1.87 21.01 -5.93
CA LEU A 74 -1.89 19.89 -6.85
C LEU A 74 -1.72 18.54 -6.14
N ASN A 75 -0.96 18.51 -5.04
CA ASN A 75 -0.57 17.27 -4.39
C ASN A 75 -1.55 16.78 -3.34
N ASN A 76 -2.34 17.67 -2.74
CA ASN A 76 -3.23 17.32 -1.62
C ASN A 76 -4.71 17.62 -1.89
N ALA A 77 -5.06 18.57 -2.78
CA ALA A 77 -6.45 18.94 -2.98
C ALA A 77 -7.26 17.82 -3.68
N ASN A 78 -8.51 17.65 -3.24
CA ASN A 78 -9.46 16.76 -3.88
C ASN A 78 -9.89 17.27 -5.27
N VAL A 79 -10.24 16.36 -6.16
CA VAL A 79 -10.69 16.62 -7.55
C VAL A 79 -11.84 17.65 -7.63
N ARG A 80 -12.68 17.73 -6.60
CA ARG A 80 -13.77 18.72 -6.50
C ARG A 80 -13.26 20.16 -6.39
N ALA A 81 -12.04 20.38 -5.91
CA ALA A 81 -11.43 21.71 -5.91
C ALA A 81 -11.34 22.29 -7.32
N TYR A 82 -11.15 21.44 -8.34
CA TYR A 82 -11.03 21.86 -9.74
C TYR A 82 -12.37 22.24 -10.40
N LEU A 83 -13.52 21.95 -9.79
CA LEU A 83 -14.84 22.36 -10.31
C LEU A 83 -14.96 23.89 -10.45
N ARG A 84 -14.19 24.65 -9.67
CA ARG A 84 -14.13 26.13 -9.74
C ARG A 84 -13.35 26.64 -10.97
N LEU A 85 -12.74 25.76 -11.74
CA LEU A 85 -11.91 26.07 -12.91
C LEU A 85 -12.62 25.55 -14.18
N PRO A 86 -13.42 26.38 -14.87
CA PRO A 86 -14.15 25.95 -16.06
C PRO A 86 -13.23 25.29 -17.10
N GLY A 87 -13.57 24.07 -17.51
CA GLY A 87 -12.82 23.23 -18.45
C GLY A 87 -11.88 22.19 -17.81
N MET A 88 -11.58 22.29 -16.51
CA MET A 88 -10.64 21.35 -15.86
C MET A 88 -11.28 20.01 -15.50
N TYR A 89 -12.51 20.04 -14.99
CA TYR A 89 -13.24 18.84 -14.57
C TYR A 89 -14.11 18.30 -15.72
N PRO A 90 -14.16 16.97 -15.97
CA PRO A 90 -13.47 15.91 -15.22
C PRO A 90 -12.07 15.56 -15.73
N SER A 91 -11.73 15.91 -16.97
CA SER A 91 -10.60 15.33 -17.72
C SER A 91 -9.22 15.71 -17.18
N ALA A 92 -8.80 16.97 -17.32
CA ALA A 92 -7.50 17.45 -16.87
C ALA A 92 -7.34 17.29 -15.34
N ALA A 93 -8.39 17.60 -14.58
CA ALA A 93 -8.42 17.44 -13.13
C ALA A 93 -8.23 15.98 -12.71
N GLY A 94 -8.94 15.04 -13.35
CA GLY A 94 -8.80 13.61 -13.06
C GLY A 94 -7.37 13.12 -13.33
N LYS A 95 -6.76 13.55 -14.44
CA LYS A 95 -5.37 13.21 -14.76
C LYS A 95 -4.37 13.77 -13.75
N ILE A 96 -4.51 15.04 -13.36
CA ILE A 96 -3.67 15.65 -12.31
C ILE A 96 -3.80 14.88 -10.99
N VAL A 97 -5.02 14.52 -10.62
CA VAL A 97 -5.26 13.81 -9.38
C VAL A 97 -4.67 12.40 -9.41
N SER A 98 -4.78 11.68 -10.52
CA SER A 98 -4.30 10.29 -10.61
C SER A 98 -2.79 10.12 -10.77
N HIS A 99 -2.04 11.17 -11.15
CA HIS A 99 -0.61 11.04 -11.51
C HIS A 99 0.35 11.83 -10.61
N GLY A 100 -0.16 12.51 -9.57
CA GLY A 100 0.69 13.12 -8.56
C GLY A 100 1.46 12.08 -7.72
N PRO A 101 2.40 12.50 -6.86
CA PRO A 101 2.72 13.89 -6.53
C PRO A 101 3.69 14.55 -7.53
N TYR A 102 3.71 15.88 -7.49
CA TYR A 102 4.54 16.77 -8.31
C TYR A 102 5.54 17.53 -7.44
N LYS A 103 6.76 17.77 -7.92
CA LYS A 103 7.73 18.65 -7.26
C LYS A 103 7.44 20.12 -7.55
N SER A 104 6.93 20.39 -8.75
CA SER A 104 6.58 21.72 -9.22
C SER A 104 5.31 21.71 -10.06
N VAL A 105 4.73 22.89 -10.31
CA VAL A 105 3.58 23.03 -11.21
C VAL A 105 3.94 22.59 -12.64
N ALA A 106 5.18 22.80 -13.07
CA ALA A 106 5.63 22.43 -14.41
C ALA A 106 5.58 20.91 -14.67
N ASP A 107 5.71 20.09 -13.62
CA ASP A 107 5.72 18.64 -13.74
C ASP A 107 4.37 18.07 -14.23
N VAL A 108 3.28 18.83 -14.07
CA VAL A 108 1.95 18.48 -14.57
C VAL A 108 1.95 18.26 -16.08
N TYR A 109 2.78 18.97 -16.83
CA TYR A 109 2.83 18.83 -18.29
C TYR A 109 3.47 17.52 -18.76
N SER A 110 4.13 16.80 -17.86
CA SER A 110 4.74 15.48 -18.10
C SER A 110 3.76 14.32 -17.90
N ILE A 111 2.50 14.59 -17.51
CA ILE A 111 1.49 13.54 -17.34
C ILE A 111 1.24 12.82 -18.68
N PRO A 112 1.33 11.48 -18.73
CA PRO A 112 1.09 10.72 -19.94
C PRO A 112 -0.36 10.86 -20.42
N GLY A 113 -0.55 10.98 -21.73
CA GLY A 113 -1.87 11.06 -22.34
C GLY A 113 -2.60 12.40 -22.17
N LEU A 114 -1.92 13.48 -21.77
CA LEU A 114 -2.48 14.83 -21.84
C LEU A 114 -2.69 15.27 -23.30
N SER A 115 -3.94 15.56 -23.65
CA SER A 115 -4.33 16.16 -24.92
C SER A 115 -3.92 17.63 -25.01
N ALA A 116 -3.88 18.19 -26.22
CA ALA A 116 -3.59 19.61 -26.42
C ALA A 116 -4.58 20.52 -25.68
N ALA A 117 -5.88 20.22 -25.77
CA ALA A 117 -6.92 20.97 -25.07
C ALA A 117 -6.75 20.94 -23.54
N GLU A 118 -6.38 19.79 -22.96
CA GLU A 118 -6.12 19.71 -21.53
C GLU A 118 -4.90 20.56 -21.13
N LYS A 119 -3.83 20.54 -21.92
CA LYS A 119 -2.64 21.39 -21.68
C LYS A 119 -2.99 22.88 -21.73
N GLU A 120 -3.84 23.31 -22.65
CA GLU A 120 -4.30 24.70 -22.75
C GLU A 120 -5.10 25.12 -21.52
N VAL A 121 -6.04 24.29 -21.06
CA VAL A 121 -6.82 24.60 -19.86
C VAL A 121 -5.94 24.61 -18.61
N ILE A 122 -4.98 23.68 -18.48
CA ILE A 122 -4.00 23.70 -17.39
C ILE A 122 -3.19 25.00 -17.43
N LYS A 123 -2.72 25.41 -18.62
CA LYS A 123 -1.97 26.65 -18.81
C LYS A 123 -2.76 27.89 -18.43
N LYS A 124 -4.05 27.94 -18.78
CA LYS A 124 -4.97 29.04 -18.44
C LYS A 124 -5.04 29.31 -16.92
N TYR A 125 -4.92 28.25 -16.10
CA TYR A 125 -5.02 28.35 -14.65
C TYR A 125 -3.71 28.06 -13.93
N GLU A 126 -2.57 28.05 -14.62
CA GLU A 126 -1.27 27.68 -14.03
C GLU A 126 -0.90 28.55 -12.83
N SER A 127 -1.23 29.84 -12.88
CA SER A 127 -1.04 30.80 -11.77
C SER A 127 -1.89 30.49 -10.53
N ARG A 128 -2.89 29.61 -10.66
CA ARG A 128 -3.75 29.16 -9.56
C ARG A 128 -3.27 27.85 -8.95
N PHE A 129 -2.13 27.31 -9.37
CA PHE A 129 -1.61 26.06 -8.86
C PHE A 129 -0.38 26.27 -7.97
N THR A 130 -0.27 25.41 -6.97
CA THR A 130 0.93 25.24 -6.14
C THR A 130 1.18 23.75 -5.96
N ALA A 131 2.42 23.35 -5.75
CA ALA A 131 2.77 22.00 -5.34
C ALA A 131 3.30 22.07 -3.90
N LYS A 132 2.51 21.63 -2.92
CA LYS A 132 2.96 21.51 -1.53
C LYS A 132 3.47 20.11 -1.25
N GLU A 133 4.11 19.93 -0.09
CA GLU A 133 4.52 18.60 0.36
C GLU A 133 3.29 17.67 0.43
N PRO A 134 3.36 16.47 -0.16
CA PRO A 134 2.25 15.53 -0.11
C PRO A 134 2.06 14.99 1.32
N THR A 135 0.86 15.14 1.84
CA THR A 135 0.45 14.71 3.18
C THR A 135 -0.45 13.47 3.05
N PRO A 136 -0.06 12.30 3.60
CA PRO A 136 -0.80 11.05 3.40
C PRO A 136 -2.29 11.14 3.74
N GLU A 137 -2.65 11.96 4.73
CA GLU A 137 -4.02 12.17 5.20
C GLU A 137 -4.93 12.78 4.12
N TYR A 138 -4.36 13.52 3.17
CA TYR A 138 -5.11 14.13 2.06
C TYR A 138 -4.89 13.42 0.73
N VAL A 139 -3.71 12.83 0.52
CA VAL A 139 -3.34 12.20 -0.77
C VAL A 139 -4.27 11.05 -1.13
N ILE A 140 -4.68 10.26 -0.14
CA ILE A 140 -5.56 9.10 -0.32
C ILE A 140 -6.96 9.52 -0.81
N ASP A 141 -7.43 10.66 -0.33
CA ASP A 141 -8.80 11.15 -0.54
C ASP A 141 -8.92 12.11 -1.73
N ARG A 142 -7.89 12.21 -2.58
CA ARG A 142 -7.89 13.17 -3.69
C ARG A 142 -8.96 12.89 -4.75
N ILE A 143 -9.34 11.63 -4.95
CA ILE A 143 -10.46 11.27 -5.84
C ILE A 143 -11.79 11.41 -5.12
N ASN A 144 -11.87 10.89 -3.89
CA ASN A 144 -13.09 10.87 -3.11
C ASN A 144 -12.78 11.14 -1.64
N ASN A 145 -13.22 12.29 -1.14
CA ASN A 145 -13.05 12.71 0.25
C ASN A 145 -14.34 12.56 1.07
N GLY A 146 -15.30 11.76 0.60
CA GLY A 146 -16.56 11.52 1.31
C GLY A 146 -17.52 12.71 1.37
N LEU A 147 -17.21 13.84 0.70
CA LEU A 147 -18.03 15.04 0.70
C LEU A 147 -18.87 15.13 -0.58
N TYR A 148 -20.18 14.91 -0.43
CA TYR A 148 -21.17 15.05 -1.50
C TYR A 148 -22.12 16.22 -1.22
N ARG A 149 -22.83 16.67 -2.25
CA ARG A 149 -23.86 17.73 -2.15
C ARG A 149 -25.19 17.15 -2.57
#